data_AF-A0A534TXS0-F1
#
_entry.id   AF-A0A534TXS0-F1
#
_cell.length_a   1.000
_cell.length_b   1.000
_cell.length_c   1.000
_cell.angle_alpha   90.00
_cell.angle_beta   90.00
_cell.angle_gamma   90.00
#
_symmetry.space_group_name_H-M   'P 1'
#
loop_
_entity.id
_entity.type
_entity.pdbx_description
1 polymer ?
#
loop_
_entity_poly.entity_id
_entity_poly.type
_entity_poly.pdbx_seq_one_letter_code
_entity_poly.pdbx_strand_id
1 'polypeptide(L)'
;MFRRLRTAEGQSRSAKTVEVFGWLILVEGTIVLFAPHFTVSVLGIAPLSDQAANYFRLVGLLVCGVGMLYVASGRLNAEGFVFASMLDRPLVPIAMAILWYLDIIPGPLALIFSIQDFGSFLWTLFTWRAEH
;
A
#
# COMPACT_ATOMS: atom_id res chain seq x y z
N MET A 1 -17.59 17.11 6.11
CA MET A 1 -16.67 16.04 5.65
C MET A 1 -15.70 16.50 4.55
N PHE A 2 -16.17 17.02 3.41
CA PHE A 2 -15.29 17.45 2.31
C PHE A 2 -14.19 18.47 2.67
N ARG A 3 -14.46 19.39 3.60
CA ARG A 3 -13.42 20.30 4.13
C ARG A 3 -12.27 19.54 4.80
N ARG A 4 -12.56 18.56 5.66
CA ARG A 4 -11.55 17.72 6.33
C ARG A 4 -10.75 16.86 5.34
N LEU A 5 -11.38 16.37 4.26
CA LEU A 5 -10.65 15.73 3.17
C LEU A 5 -9.65 16.68 2.47
N ARG A 6 -9.87 17.99 2.50
CA ARG A 6 -8.96 18.96 1.88
C ARG A 6 -7.92 19.49 2.87
N THR A 7 -8.31 19.82 4.10
CA THR A 7 -7.46 20.49 5.10
C THR A 7 -6.84 19.55 6.13
N ALA A 8 -7.30 18.30 6.24
CA ALA A 8 -6.91 17.35 7.28
C ALA A 8 -7.10 17.89 8.72
N GLU A 9 -8.10 18.77 8.93
CA GLU A 9 -8.42 19.33 10.23
C GLU A 9 -8.77 18.23 11.25
N GLY A 10 -7.98 18.15 12.34
CA GLY A 10 -8.16 17.18 13.43
C GLY A 10 -7.49 15.82 13.20
N GLN A 11 -6.59 15.70 12.22
CA GLN A 11 -5.84 14.48 11.96
C GLN A 11 -4.82 14.18 13.08
N SER A 12 -4.85 12.96 13.61
CA SER A 12 -3.82 12.45 14.53
C SER A 12 -2.51 12.14 13.79
N ARG A 13 -1.40 12.03 14.51
CA ARG A 13 -0.10 11.63 13.95
C ARG A 13 -0.18 10.22 13.39
N SER A 14 -0.86 9.30 14.07
CA SER A 14 -1.09 7.94 13.54
C SER A 14 -1.90 7.97 12.24
N ALA A 15 -2.98 8.76 12.15
CA ALA A 15 -3.74 8.94 10.91
C ALA A 15 -2.91 9.60 9.79
N LYS A 16 -1.94 10.45 10.13
CA LYS A 16 -0.99 11.00 9.16
C LYS A 16 -0.10 9.93 8.53
N THR A 17 0.39 8.97 9.32
CA THR A 17 1.18 7.85 8.78
C THR A 17 0.37 7.01 7.79
N VAL A 18 -0.93 6.80 8.08
CA VAL A 18 -1.86 6.09 7.20
C VAL A 18 -2.09 6.86 5.89
N GLU A 19 -2.22 8.19 5.95
CA GLU A 19 -2.31 9.02 4.75
C GLU A 19 -1.05 8.94 3.89
N VAL A 20 0.14 9.06 4.50
CA VAL A 20 1.42 9.00 3.78
C VAL A 20 1.59 7.65 3.10
N PHE A 21 1.27 6.57 3.80
CA PHE A 21 1.26 5.22 3.21
C PHE A 21 0.28 5.12 2.05
N GLY A 22 -0.92 5.71 2.18
CA GLY A 22 -1.89 5.77 1.08
C GLY A 22 -1.37 6.49 -0.16
N TRP A 23 -0.62 7.59 0.02
CA TRP A 23 0.01 8.29 -1.10
C TRP A 23 1.10 7.44 -1.77
N LEU A 24 1.90 6.71 -1.00
CA LEU A 24 2.91 5.78 -1.54
C LEU A 24 2.25 4.70 -2.40
N ILE A 25 1.23 4.02 -1.86
CA ILE A 25 0.44 3.02 -2.60
C ILE A 25 -0.18 3.62 -3.86
N LEU A 26 -0.72 4.84 -3.78
CA LEU A 26 -1.35 5.48 -4.93
C LEU A 26 -0.33 5.74 -6.06
N VAL A 27 0.87 6.20 -5.71
CA VAL A 27 1.96 6.40 -6.68
C VAL A 27 2.38 5.07 -7.30
N GLU A 28 2.58 4.03 -6.50
CA GLU A 28 2.94 2.70 -6.99
C GLU A 28 1.89 2.11 -7.92
N GLY A 29 0.61 2.15 -7.51
CA GLY A 29 -0.50 1.70 -8.33
C GLY A 29 -0.59 2.47 -9.65
N THR A 30 -0.29 3.78 -9.64
CA THR A 30 -0.28 4.62 -10.84
C THR A 30 0.85 4.18 -11.79
N ILE A 31 2.04 3.91 -11.26
CA ILE A 31 3.17 3.41 -12.06
C ILE A 31 2.83 2.04 -12.66
N VAL A 32 2.27 1.12 -11.88
CA VAL A 32 1.82 -0.20 -12.34
C VAL A 32 0.76 -0.07 -13.45
N LEU A 33 -0.19 0.85 -13.30
CA LEU A 33 -1.29 1.07 -14.23
C LEU A 33 -0.82 1.61 -15.59
N PHE A 34 0.06 2.61 -15.59
CA PHE A 34 0.47 3.29 -16.83
C PHE A 34 1.76 2.73 -17.44
N ALA A 35 2.63 2.12 -16.62
CA ALA A 35 3.94 1.63 -17.05
C ALA A 35 4.23 0.20 -16.55
N PRO A 36 3.37 -0.81 -16.83
CA PRO A 36 3.52 -2.16 -16.29
C PRO A 36 4.84 -2.83 -16.70
N HIS A 37 5.33 -2.58 -17.93
CA HIS A 37 6.61 -3.11 -18.41
C HIS A 37 7.82 -2.50 -17.69
N PHE A 38 7.72 -1.23 -17.26
CA PHE A 38 8.73 -0.59 -16.43
C PHE A 38 8.71 -1.18 -15.02
N THR A 39 7.52 -1.40 -14.44
CA THR A 39 7.42 -2.02 -13.12
C THR A 39 8.07 -3.40 -13.09
N VAL A 40 7.77 -4.26 -14.05
CA VAL A 40 8.36 -5.61 -14.09
C VAL A 40 9.85 -5.60 -14.35
N SER A 41 10.38 -4.65 -15.12
CA SER A 41 11.82 -4.54 -15.35
C SER A 41 12.56 -4.11 -14.08
N VAL A 42 12.01 -3.16 -13.31
CA VAL A 42 12.55 -2.75 -12.00
C VAL A 42 12.52 -3.91 -11.01
N LEU A 43 11.45 -4.72 -11.04
CA LEU A 43 11.27 -5.86 -10.15
C LEU A 43 12.02 -7.13 -10.60
N GLY A 44 12.73 -7.09 -11.74
CA GLY A 44 13.48 -8.23 -12.28
C GLY A 44 12.59 -9.39 -12.74
N ILE A 45 11.34 -9.11 -13.12
CA ILE A 45 10.37 -10.11 -13.57
C ILE A 45 10.49 -10.28 -15.08
N ALA A 46 10.25 -11.50 -15.57
CA ALA A 46 10.22 -11.79 -16.99
C ALA A 46 9.24 -10.84 -17.73
N PRO A 47 9.53 -10.49 -19.00
CA PRO A 47 8.66 -9.63 -19.80
C PRO A 47 7.23 -10.18 -19.84
N LEU A 48 6.26 -9.30 -19.58
CA LEU A 48 4.84 -9.63 -19.64
C LEU A 48 4.38 -9.83 -21.08
N SER A 49 3.52 -10.82 -21.31
CA SER A 49 2.67 -10.85 -22.51
C SER A 49 1.66 -9.70 -22.47
N ASP A 50 1.08 -9.35 -23.63
CA ASP A 50 0.08 -8.27 -23.71
C ASP A 50 -1.12 -8.49 -22.77
N GLN A 51 -1.55 -9.75 -22.65
CA GLN A 51 -2.63 -10.13 -21.75
C GLN A 51 -2.22 -9.97 -20.28
N ALA A 52 -1.02 -10.44 -19.91
CA ALA A 52 -0.51 -10.30 -18.54
C ALA A 52 -0.31 -8.83 -18.16
N ALA A 53 0.14 -7.99 -19.09
CA ALA A 53 0.24 -6.56 -18.92
C ALA A 53 -1.13 -5.93 -18.60
N ASN A 54 -2.19 -6.35 -19.29
CA ASN A 54 -3.54 -5.85 -18.98
C ASN A 54 -4.04 -6.26 -17.59
N TYR A 55 -3.75 -7.49 -17.14
CA TYR A 55 -4.05 -7.88 -15.76
C TYR A 55 -3.24 -7.05 -14.75
N PHE A 56 -1.96 -6.79 -15.05
CA PHE A 56 -1.12 -5.95 -14.20
C PHE A 56 -1.68 -4.52 -14.08
N ARG A 57 -2.21 -3.97 -15.18
CA ARG A 57 -2.92 -2.68 -15.16
C ARG A 57 -4.17 -2.70 -14.26
N LEU A 58 -4.97 -3.76 -14.31
CA LEU A 58 -6.13 -3.91 -13.42
C LEU A 58 -5.72 -3.99 -11.95
N VAL A 59 -4.62 -4.68 -11.64
CA VAL A 59 -4.02 -4.66 -10.30
C VAL A 59 -3.60 -3.24 -9.92
N GLY A 60 -2.92 -2.51 -10.81
CA GLY A 60 -2.54 -1.11 -10.58
C GLY A 60 -3.74 -0.21 -10.30
N LEU A 61 -4.85 -0.38 -11.03
CA LEU A 61 -6.09 0.34 -10.79
C LEU A 61 -6.69 0.03 -9.41
N LEU A 62 -6.71 -1.25 -9.02
CA LEU A 62 -7.16 -1.67 -7.69
C LEU A 62 -6.30 -1.05 -6.59
N VAL A 63 -4.98 -1.12 -6.75
CA VAL A 63 -3.98 -0.54 -5.83
C VAL A 63 -4.19 0.97 -5.70
N CYS A 64 -4.48 1.68 -6.80
CA CYS A 64 -4.83 3.10 -6.74
C CYS A 64 -6.09 3.35 -5.89
N GLY A 65 -7.13 2.53 -6.08
CA GLY A 65 -8.35 2.60 -5.28
C GLY A 65 -8.08 2.42 -3.79
N VAL A 66 -7.27 1.42 -3.43
CA VAL A 66 -6.83 1.18 -2.05
C VAL A 66 -6.03 2.37 -1.52
N GLY A 67 -5.05 2.87 -2.27
CA GLY A 67 -4.26 4.05 -1.89
C GLY A 67 -5.13 5.27 -1.58
N MET A 68 -6.14 5.54 -2.42
CA MET A 68 -7.10 6.61 -2.18
C MET A 68 -7.95 6.39 -0.92
N LEU A 69 -8.35 5.15 -0.63
CA LEU A 69 -9.04 4.82 0.62
C LEU A 69 -8.16 5.14 1.84
N TYR A 70 -6.87 4.76 1.80
CA TYR A 70 -5.91 5.09 2.86
C TYR A 70 -5.73 6.61 3.04
N VAL A 71 -5.59 7.37 1.94
CA VAL A 71 -5.49 8.84 1.97
C VAL A 71 -6.77 9.45 2.56
N ALA A 72 -7.93 9.03 2.10
CA ALA A 72 -9.21 9.56 2.57
C ALA A 72 -9.43 9.24 4.06
N SER A 73 -9.19 8.00 4.48
CA SER A 73 -9.32 7.56 5.88
C SER A 73 -8.35 8.29 6.81
N GLY A 74 -7.10 8.47 6.39
CA GLY A 74 -6.11 9.25 7.14
C GLY A 74 -6.55 10.71 7.31
N ARG A 75 -7.05 11.36 6.25
CA ARG A 75 -7.50 12.75 6.30
C ARG A 75 -8.80 12.96 7.08
N LEU A 76 -9.65 11.94 7.12
CA LEU A 76 -10.89 11.95 7.92
C LEU A 76 -10.66 11.58 9.38
N ASN A 77 -9.43 11.25 9.77
CA ASN A 77 -9.08 10.74 11.09
C ASN A 77 -9.95 9.55 11.52
N ALA A 78 -10.16 8.61 10.59
CA ALA A 78 -10.98 7.43 10.85
C ALA A 78 -10.21 6.43 11.73
N GLU A 79 -10.24 6.61 13.05
CA GLU A 79 -9.50 5.78 14.02
C GLU A 79 -9.76 4.28 13.85
N GLY A 80 -11.01 3.89 13.60
CA GLY A 80 -11.35 2.48 13.32
C GLY A 80 -10.65 1.92 12.09
N PHE A 81 -10.44 2.74 11.05
CA PHE A 81 -9.69 2.33 9.86
C PHE A 81 -8.19 2.29 10.13
N VAL A 82 -7.66 3.25 10.91
CA VAL A 82 -6.24 3.23 11.34
C VAL A 82 -5.94 1.93 12.08
N PHE A 83 -6.78 1.56 13.04
CA PHE A 83 -6.67 0.29 13.76
C PHE A 83 -6.81 -0.93 12.83
N ALA A 84 -7.80 -0.94 11.94
CA ALA A 84 -7.97 -2.04 10.98
C ALA A 84 -6.75 -2.21 10.07
N SER A 85 -6.13 -1.11 9.63
CA SER A 85 -4.92 -1.17 8.81
C SER A 85 -3.72 -1.75 9.55
N MET A 86 -3.69 -1.65 10.88
CA MET A 86 -2.67 -2.28 11.71
C MET A 86 -2.84 -3.79 11.84
N LEU A 87 -4.02 -4.34 11.50
CA LEU A 87 -4.24 -5.78 11.37
C LEU A 87 -3.88 -6.30 9.98
N ASP A 88 -4.18 -5.52 8.95
CA ASP A 88 -3.96 -5.88 7.54
C ASP A 88 -2.47 -5.94 7.18
N ARG A 89 -1.73 -4.85 7.44
CA ARG A 89 -0.33 -4.68 6.98
C ARG A 89 0.66 -5.75 7.50
N PRO A 90 0.59 -6.24 8.75
CA PRO A 90 1.44 -7.34 9.21
C PRO A 90 1.18 -8.68 8.52
N LEU A 91 -0.02 -8.87 7.93
CA LEU A 91 -0.35 -10.09 7.20
C LEU A 91 0.31 -10.10 5.82
N VAL A 92 0.65 -8.94 5.25
CA VAL A 92 1.27 -8.84 3.93
C VAL A 92 2.61 -9.58 3.87
N PRO A 93 3.58 -9.40 4.80
CA PRO A 93 4.80 -10.20 4.82
C PRO A 93 4.56 -11.72 4.87
N ILE A 94 3.55 -12.15 5.63
CA ILE A 94 3.19 -13.57 5.75
C ILE A 94 2.66 -14.09 4.40
N ALA A 95 1.76 -13.34 3.78
CA ALA A 95 1.24 -13.68 2.45
C ALA A 95 2.35 -13.69 1.40
N MET A 96 3.22 -12.68 1.38
CA MET A 96 4.36 -12.58 0.46
C MET A 96 5.35 -13.73 0.65
N ALA A 97 5.64 -14.13 1.89
CA ALA A 97 6.49 -15.28 2.17
C ALA A 97 5.89 -16.59 1.64
N ILE A 98 4.58 -16.80 1.81
CA ILE A 98 3.87 -17.97 1.26
C ILE A 98 3.90 -17.96 -0.27
N LEU A 99 3.58 -16.83 -0.90
CA LEU A 99 3.57 -16.72 -2.36
C LEU A 99 4.96 -16.91 -2.97
N TRP A 100 6.01 -16.44 -2.28
CA TRP A 100 7.39 -16.67 -2.69
C TRP A 100 7.78 -18.14 -2.52
N TYR A 101 7.45 -18.77 -1.38
CA TYR A 101 7.72 -20.19 -1.15
C TYR A 101 7.04 -21.12 -2.17
N LEU A 102 5.88 -20.71 -2.70
CA LEU A 102 5.15 -21.43 -3.74
C LEU A 102 5.61 -21.08 -5.17
N ASP A 103 6.70 -20.31 -5.34
CA ASP A 103 7.22 -19.84 -6.63
C ASP A 103 6.20 -19.05 -7.48
N ILE A 104 5.18 -18.45 -6.84
CA ILE A 104 4.15 -17.64 -7.52
C ILE A 104 4.68 -16.24 -7.80
N ILE A 105 5.46 -15.68 -6.88
CA ILE A 105 6.02 -14.33 -6.99
C ILE A 105 7.56 -14.34 -6.87
N PRO A 106 8.25 -13.40 -7.52
CA PRO A 106 9.69 -13.27 -7.38
C PRO A 106 10.08 -12.78 -5.98
N GLY A 107 11.18 -13.31 -5.45
CA GLY A 107 11.73 -12.93 -4.15
C GLY A 107 11.94 -11.41 -3.96
N PRO A 108 12.49 -10.67 -4.94
CA PRO A 108 12.62 -9.22 -4.84
C PRO A 108 11.29 -8.49 -4.65
N LEU A 109 10.23 -8.92 -5.37
CA LEU A 109 8.89 -8.37 -5.21
C LEU A 109 8.37 -8.67 -3.80
N ALA A 110 8.45 -9.93 -3.37
CA ALA A 110 8.00 -10.35 -2.05
C ALA A 110 8.69 -9.53 -0.93
N LEU A 111 9.99 -9.30 -1.06
CA LEU A 111 10.79 -8.56 -0.08
C LEU A 111 10.43 -7.07 -0.04
N ILE A 112 10.33 -6.40 -1.20
CA ILE A 112 10.01 -4.97 -1.29
C ILE A 112 8.65 -4.68 -0.63
N PHE A 113 7.62 -5.43 -1.00
CA PHE A 113 6.29 -5.27 -0.41
C PHE A 113 6.29 -5.60 1.09
N SER A 114 6.98 -6.66 1.50
CA SER A 114 7.09 -7.00 2.94
C SER A 114 7.72 -5.89 3.75
N ILE A 115 8.82 -5.29 3.27
CA ILE A 115 9.50 -4.18 3.97
C ILE A 115 8.61 -2.94 4.02
N GLN A 116 7.93 -2.63 2.92
CA GLN A 116 7.05 -1.47 2.81
C GLN A 116 5.84 -1.58 3.75
N ASP A 117 5.11 -2.69 3.70
CA ASP A 117 3.92 -2.91 4.52
C ASP A 117 4.27 -3.06 5.99
N PHE A 118 5.30 -3.86 6.32
CA PHE A 118 5.70 -4.06 7.71
C PHE A 118 6.35 -2.80 8.30
N GLY A 119 7.19 -2.11 7.54
CA GLY A 119 7.81 -0.86 7.97
C GLY A 119 6.78 0.24 8.23
N SER A 120 5.79 0.37 7.33
CA SER A 120 4.69 1.32 7.54
C SER A 120 3.79 0.93 8.71
N PHE A 121 3.55 -0.37 8.94
CA PHE A 121 2.86 -0.87 10.12
C PHE A 121 3.59 -0.48 11.40
N LEU A 122 4.90 -0.75 11.49
CA LEU A 122 5.69 -0.40 12.67
C LEU A 122 5.61 1.11 12.94
N TRP A 123 5.74 1.93 11.89
CA TRP A 123 5.61 3.38 12.01
C TRP A 123 4.24 3.82 12.54
N THR A 124 3.15 3.27 12.00
CA THR A 124 1.80 3.53 12.50
C THR A 124 1.62 3.04 13.94
N LEU A 125 2.15 1.87 14.30
CA LEU A 125 2.07 1.33 15.66
C LEU A 125 2.82 2.18 16.69
N PHE A 126 4.04 2.60 16.38
CA PHE A 126 4.83 3.44 17.28
C PHE A 126 4.18 4.82 17.48
N THR A 127 3.64 5.41 16.41
CA THR A 127 2.92 6.69 16.52
C THR A 127 1.61 6.53 17.30
N TRP A 128 0.85 5.46 17.06
CA TRP A 128 -0.38 5.16 17.79
C TRP A 128 -0.15 4.99 19.30
N ARG A 129 0.90 4.23 19.69
CA ARG A 129 1.30 4.04 21.10
C ARG A 129 1.85 5.29 21.78
N ALA A 130 2.28 6.29 21.02
CA ALA A 130 2.72 7.57 21.59
C ALA A 130 1.54 8.52 21.84
N GLU A 131 0.37 8.24 21.25
CA GLU A 131 -0.84 9.04 21.36
C GLU A 131 -1.81 8.54 22.44
N HIS A 132 -1.68 7.27 22.84
CA HIS A 132 -2.53 6.59 23.84
C HIS A 132 -1.67 6.03 24.97
#